data_AF-A0A0K2Y7K5-F1
#
_entry.id   AF-A0A0K2Y7K5-F1
#
_cell.length_a   1.000
_cell.length_b   1.000
_cell.length_c   1.000
_cell.angle_alpha   90.00
_cell.angle_beta   90.00
_cell.angle_gamma   90.00
#
_symmetry.space_group_name_H-M   'P 1'
#
loop_
_entity.id
_entity.type
_entity.pdbx_description
1 polymer ?
#
loop_
_entity_poly.entity_id
_entity_poly.type
_entity_poly.pdbx_seq_one_letter_code
_entity_poly.pdbx_strand_id
1 'polypeptide(L)'
;MGFLAIWECLLYEVLRSKELEQAIEAVMGKQVFSDLMLFDAVIGNIDRHLGNYGMLINNDTNELIKPAPIFDNGRALFNFLNRWRIENYFHLHHSQPYYFKSSLGYYFDRLVKMHATPKSLELCDKLQDFTFTPHPKYRPSRGLIKACSEVICQRAKDAKRVVYEALSNHN
;
A
#
# COMPACT_ATOMS: atom_id res chain seq x y z
N MET A 1 -25.61 6.29 -1.62
CA MET A 1 -24.20 6.13 -2.02
C MET A 1 -23.76 4.75 -1.59
N GLY A 2 -23.24 3.98 -2.53
CA GLY A 2 -22.83 2.60 -2.34
C GLY A 2 -21.32 2.46 -2.54
N PHE A 3 -20.86 1.24 -2.43
CA PHE A 3 -19.48 0.84 -2.69
C PHE A 3 -19.49 -0.31 -3.71
N LEU A 4 -18.62 -0.21 -4.71
CA LEU A 4 -18.24 -1.33 -5.57
C LEU A 4 -16.76 -1.61 -5.38
N ALA A 5 -16.43 -2.86 -5.16
CA ALA A 5 -15.04 -3.30 -5.18
C ALA A 5 -14.46 -3.14 -6.59
N ILE A 6 -13.15 -2.92 -6.70
CA ILE A 6 -12.54 -2.61 -8.00
C ILE A 6 -12.78 -3.72 -9.02
N TRP A 7 -12.83 -5.00 -8.59
CA TRP A 7 -13.10 -6.11 -9.50
C TRP A 7 -14.51 -6.09 -10.09
N GLU A 8 -15.48 -5.44 -9.42
CA GLU A 8 -16.84 -5.25 -9.93
C GLU A 8 -16.92 -4.12 -10.96
N CYS A 9 -15.92 -3.23 -10.98
CA CYS A 9 -15.81 -2.14 -11.95
C CYS A 9 -15.07 -2.56 -13.23
N LEU A 10 -14.63 -3.82 -13.34
CA LEU A 10 -13.76 -4.30 -14.41
C LEU A 10 -14.43 -5.42 -15.20
N LEU A 11 -14.05 -5.54 -16.47
CA LEU A 11 -14.44 -6.68 -17.30
C LEU A 11 -13.78 -7.97 -16.78
N TYR A 12 -14.54 -9.06 -16.79
CA TYR A 12 -14.08 -10.34 -16.25
C TYR A 12 -12.81 -10.86 -16.95
N GLU A 13 -12.66 -10.67 -18.26
CA GLU A 13 -11.46 -11.07 -18.99
C GLU A 13 -10.18 -10.37 -18.51
N VAL A 14 -10.30 -9.14 -18.00
CA VAL A 14 -9.16 -8.32 -17.56
C VAL A 14 -8.64 -8.77 -16.19
N LEU A 15 -9.48 -9.39 -15.35
CA LEU A 15 -9.11 -9.81 -13.99
C LEU A 15 -7.94 -10.80 -13.93
N ARG A 16 -7.63 -11.48 -15.04
CA ARG A 16 -6.53 -12.45 -15.16
C ARG A 16 -5.53 -12.09 -16.25
N SER A 17 -5.63 -10.89 -16.80
CA SER A 17 -4.80 -10.46 -17.92
C SER A 17 -3.62 -9.61 -17.43
N LYS A 18 -2.69 -9.28 -18.35
CA LYS A 18 -1.55 -8.42 -18.04
C LYS A 18 -1.94 -6.94 -17.97
N GLU A 19 -3.15 -6.63 -18.41
CA GLU A 19 -3.73 -5.28 -18.51
C GLU A 19 -4.52 -4.87 -17.24
N LEU A 20 -4.54 -5.74 -16.21
CA LEU A 20 -5.29 -5.51 -14.97
C LEU A 20 -4.97 -4.14 -14.35
N GLU A 21 -3.69 -3.81 -14.20
CA GLU A 21 -3.25 -2.56 -13.58
C GLU A 21 -3.70 -1.35 -14.40
N GLN A 22 -3.57 -1.38 -15.73
CA GLN A 22 -4.03 -0.31 -16.62
C GLN A 22 -5.54 -0.12 -16.57
N ALA A 23 -6.30 -1.20 -16.47
CA ALA A 23 -7.75 -1.12 -16.35
C ALA A 23 -8.19 -0.56 -14.99
N ILE A 24 -7.50 -0.92 -13.91
CA ILE A 24 -7.69 -0.29 -12.60
C ILE A 24 -7.42 1.21 -12.70
N GLU A 25 -6.28 1.61 -13.28
CA GLU A 25 -5.92 3.02 -13.47
C GLU A 25 -6.97 3.79 -14.30
N ALA A 26 -7.56 3.15 -15.31
CA ALA A 26 -8.62 3.76 -16.14
C ALA A 26 -9.90 4.03 -15.36
N VAL A 27 -10.21 3.21 -14.33
CA VAL A 27 -11.42 3.38 -13.49
C VAL A 27 -11.17 4.37 -12.35
N MET A 28 -10.08 4.21 -11.60
CA MET A 28 -9.86 4.98 -10.37
C MET A 28 -8.92 6.18 -10.53
N GLY A 29 -8.23 6.28 -11.66
CA GLY A 29 -7.20 7.26 -11.93
C GLY A 29 -5.81 6.78 -11.51
N LYS A 30 -4.83 6.93 -12.41
CA LYS A 30 -3.43 6.51 -12.22
C LYS A 30 -2.81 7.03 -10.92
N GLN A 31 -2.96 8.32 -10.62
CA GLN A 31 -2.36 8.89 -9.41
C GLN A 31 -2.93 8.28 -8.13
N VAL A 32 -4.24 8.01 -8.08
CA VAL A 32 -4.89 7.42 -6.90
C VAL A 32 -4.42 5.99 -6.70
N PHE A 33 -4.32 5.23 -7.80
CA PHE A 33 -3.79 3.87 -7.75
C PHE A 33 -2.32 3.86 -7.31
N SER A 34 -1.48 4.73 -7.89
CA SER A 34 -0.08 4.89 -7.49
C SER A 34 0.09 5.24 -6.02
N ASP A 35 -0.71 6.18 -5.50
CA ASP A 35 -0.69 6.57 -4.09
C ASP A 35 -1.06 5.39 -3.18
N LEU A 36 -2.03 4.56 -3.58
CA LEU A 36 -2.42 3.35 -2.84
C LEU A 36 -1.30 2.30 -2.83
N MET A 37 -0.65 2.08 -3.98
CA MET A 37 0.47 1.13 -4.09
C MET A 37 1.67 1.56 -3.24
N LEU A 38 1.99 2.86 -3.23
CA LEU A 38 3.01 3.42 -2.34
C LEU A 38 2.61 3.26 -0.88
N PHE A 39 1.36 3.58 -0.52
CA PHE A 39 0.86 3.46 0.83
C PHE A 39 1.00 2.03 1.36
N ASP A 40 0.50 1.04 0.62
CA ASP A 40 0.58 -0.37 1.01
C ASP A 40 2.04 -0.86 1.09
N ALA A 41 2.90 -0.38 0.19
CA ALA A 41 4.33 -0.66 0.26
C ALA A 41 4.99 -0.07 1.51
N VAL A 42 4.61 1.11 1.98
CA VAL A 42 5.19 1.68 3.20
C VAL A 42 4.68 0.96 4.44
N ILE A 43 3.38 0.65 4.53
CA ILE A 43 2.81 0.00 5.72
C ILE A 43 2.95 -1.53 5.73
N GLY A 44 3.50 -2.11 4.65
CA GLY A 44 3.68 -3.54 4.49
C GLY A 44 2.37 -4.31 4.42
N ASN A 45 1.38 -3.79 3.70
CA ASN A 45 0.09 -4.46 3.54
C ASN A 45 0.17 -5.56 2.48
N ILE A 46 0.07 -6.80 2.93
CA ILE A 46 0.18 -7.99 2.09
C ILE A 46 -1.16 -8.45 1.49
N ASP A 47 -2.25 -7.75 1.81
CA ASP A 47 -3.62 -8.23 1.55
C ASP A 47 -4.53 -7.19 0.85
N ARG A 48 -3.96 -6.27 0.08
CA ARG A 48 -4.74 -5.36 -0.78
C ARG A 48 -5.34 -6.11 -1.98
N HIS A 49 -6.18 -7.12 -1.76
CA HIS A 49 -6.85 -7.78 -2.88
C HIS A 49 -7.89 -6.86 -3.52
N LEU A 50 -8.39 -7.20 -4.70
CA LEU A 50 -9.31 -6.35 -5.48
C LEU A 50 -10.66 -6.06 -4.75
N GLY A 51 -10.93 -6.73 -3.65
CA GLY A 51 -12.09 -6.46 -2.78
C GLY A 51 -11.86 -5.32 -1.79
N ASN A 52 -10.60 -4.96 -1.51
CA ASN A 52 -10.20 -4.05 -0.42
C ASN A 52 -10.00 -2.61 -0.89
N TYR A 53 -10.47 -2.27 -2.08
CA TYR A 53 -10.50 -0.93 -2.65
C TYR A 53 -11.46 -0.92 -3.83
N GLY A 54 -11.87 0.26 -4.28
CA GLY A 54 -12.85 0.38 -5.36
C GLY A 54 -13.43 1.79 -5.45
N MET A 55 -14.69 1.88 -5.85
CA MET A 55 -15.36 3.14 -6.18
C MET A 55 -16.61 3.35 -5.32
N LEU A 56 -16.90 4.60 -4.99
CA LEU A 56 -18.21 5.02 -4.51
C LEU A 56 -19.14 5.17 -5.70
N ILE A 57 -20.37 4.70 -5.56
CA ILE A 57 -21.40 4.69 -6.61
C ILE A 57 -22.66 5.44 -6.16
N ASN A 58 -23.33 6.07 -7.11
CA ASN A 58 -24.67 6.60 -6.88
C ASN A 58 -25.68 5.45 -6.93
N ASN A 59 -26.48 5.27 -5.88
CA ASN A 59 -27.42 4.14 -5.78
C ASN A 59 -28.61 4.28 -6.74
N ASP A 60 -28.94 5.51 -7.14
CA ASP A 60 -30.10 5.78 -7.98
C ASP A 60 -29.75 5.67 -9.47
N THR A 61 -28.55 6.11 -9.85
CA THR A 61 -28.10 6.14 -11.25
C THR A 61 -27.11 5.03 -11.61
N ASN A 62 -26.56 4.32 -10.62
CA ASN A 62 -25.45 3.38 -10.77
C ASN A 62 -24.18 3.99 -11.37
N GLU A 63 -24.04 5.32 -11.35
CA GLU A 63 -22.84 5.99 -11.85
C GLU A 63 -21.71 5.98 -10.82
N LEU A 64 -20.49 5.70 -11.29
CA LEU A 64 -19.29 5.82 -10.46
C LEU A 64 -19.03 7.30 -10.11
N ILE A 65 -18.82 7.57 -8.83
CA ILE A 65 -18.64 8.94 -8.31
C ILE A 65 -17.16 9.27 -8.17
N LYS A 66 -16.43 8.46 -7.39
CA LYS A 66 -15.01 8.66 -7.07
C LYS A 66 -14.42 7.42 -6.40
N PRO A 67 -13.09 7.28 -6.33
CA PRO A 67 -12.46 6.24 -5.53
C PRO A 67 -12.94 6.26 -4.08
N ALA A 68 -13.19 5.08 -3.52
CA ALA A 68 -13.52 4.92 -2.12
C ALA A 68 -12.31 5.28 -1.24
N PRO A 69 -12.54 5.85 -0.04
CA PRO A 69 -11.48 5.99 0.96
C PRO A 69 -10.81 4.64 1.23
N ILE A 70 -9.51 4.64 1.54
CA ILE A 70 -8.78 3.40 1.82
C ILE A 70 -9.33 2.77 3.12
N PHE A 71 -9.66 1.48 3.07
CA PHE A 71 -10.16 0.70 4.20
C PHE A 71 -9.45 -0.67 4.27
N ASP A 72 -9.84 -1.50 5.23
CA ASP A 72 -9.31 -2.86 5.45
C ASP A 72 -7.78 -2.99 5.30
N ASN A 73 -7.07 -2.32 6.21
CA ASN A 73 -5.62 -2.46 6.38
C ASN A 73 -5.29 -3.54 7.42
N GLY A 74 -6.20 -4.48 7.63
CA GLY A 74 -6.15 -5.43 8.74
C GLY A 74 -4.94 -6.36 8.69
N ARG A 75 -4.31 -6.55 7.53
CA ARG A 75 -3.07 -7.33 7.34
C ARG A 75 -1.85 -6.46 7.01
N ALA A 76 -1.87 -5.21 7.47
CA ALA A 76 -0.75 -4.29 7.43
C ALA A 76 -0.09 -4.12 8.81
N LEU A 77 0.90 -3.23 8.90
CA LEU A 77 1.61 -2.90 10.14
C LEU A 77 2.17 -4.13 10.87
N PHE A 78 2.53 -5.14 10.09
CA PHE A 78 3.24 -6.33 10.55
C PHE A 78 2.47 -7.10 11.63
N ASN A 79 1.14 -6.99 11.65
CA ASN A 79 0.28 -7.64 12.65
C ASN A 79 0.29 -9.18 12.59
N PHE A 80 0.84 -9.74 11.51
CA PHE A 80 1.13 -11.16 11.33
C PHE A 80 2.46 -11.60 11.97
N LEU A 81 3.22 -10.67 12.57
CA LEU A 81 4.46 -10.95 13.28
C LEU A 81 4.26 -10.82 14.79
N ASN A 82 4.99 -11.65 15.54
CA ASN A 82 5.14 -11.43 16.98
C ASN A 82 6.20 -10.35 17.26
N ARG A 83 6.27 -9.92 18.52
CA ARG A 83 7.19 -8.86 18.98
C ARG A 83 8.65 -9.10 18.58
N TRP A 84 9.17 -10.30 18.78
CA TRP A 84 10.58 -10.63 18.48
C TRP A 84 10.92 -10.56 16.99
N ARG A 85 9.92 -10.87 16.15
CA ARG A 85 10.06 -10.83 14.70
C ARG A 85 10.01 -9.41 14.14
N ILE A 86 9.29 -8.47 14.77
CA ILE A 86 9.22 -7.10 14.25
C ILE A 86 10.54 -6.35 14.42
N GLU A 87 11.28 -6.59 15.51
CA GLU A 87 12.59 -5.97 15.76
C GLU A 87 13.62 -6.42 14.71
N ASN A 88 13.41 -7.60 14.13
CA ASN A 88 14.27 -8.19 13.09
C ASN A 88 13.57 -8.21 11.72
N TYR A 89 12.57 -7.35 11.50
CA TYR A 89 11.67 -7.44 10.35
C TYR A 89 12.42 -7.61 9.02
N PHE A 90 13.40 -6.74 8.74
CA PHE A 90 14.14 -6.77 7.47
C PHE A 90 15.02 -8.03 7.28
N HIS A 91 15.41 -8.73 8.36
CA HIS A 91 16.11 -10.01 8.26
C HIS A 91 15.20 -11.16 7.78
N LEU A 92 13.87 -10.98 7.87
CA LEU A 92 12.90 -11.98 7.44
C LEU A 92 12.78 -12.06 5.91
N HIS A 93 13.31 -11.12 5.14
CA HIS A 93 13.14 -11.07 3.68
C HIS A 93 13.50 -12.38 2.97
N HIS A 94 14.58 -13.05 3.41
CA HIS A 94 15.03 -14.30 2.80
C HIS A 94 14.25 -15.52 3.28
N SER A 95 13.91 -15.59 4.58
CA SER A 95 13.27 -16.76 5.19
C SER A 95 11.74 -16.72 5.11
N GLN A 96 11.15 -15.54 4.95
CA GLN A 96 9.71 -15.28 4.89
C GLN A 96 9.38 -14.22 3.82
N PRO A 97 9.72 -14.46 2.54
CA PRO A 97 9.56 -13.47 1.46
C PRO A 97 8.11 -13.05 1.22
N TYR A 98 7.14 -13.86 1.67
CA TYR A 98 5.72 -13.54 1.60
C TYR A 98 5.36 -12.20 2.28
N TYR A 99 6.03 -11.86 3.38
CA TYR A 99 5.78 -10.60 4.12
C TYR A 99 6.31 -9.33 3.43
N PHE A 100 6.89 -9.49 2.25
CA PHE A 100 7.49 -8.42 1.45
C PHE A 100 6.82 -8.29 0.09
N LYS A 101 5.71 -8.99 -0.15
CA LYS A 101 4.95 -8.98 -1.39
C LYS A 101 3.56 -8.39 -1.20
N SER A 102 3.12 -7.62 -2.19
CA SER A 102 1.73 -7.20 -2.30
C SER A 102 0.84 -8.34 -2.77
N SER A 103 -0.47 -8.15 -2.63
CA SER A 103 -1.53 -9.00 -3.20
C SER A 103 -1.45 -9.13 -4.73
N LEU A 104 -0.84 -8.16 -5.43
CA LEU A 104 -0.58 -8.21 -6.87
C LEU A 104 0.63 -9.10 -7.22
N GLY A 105 1.30 -9.69 -6.23
CA GLY A 105 2.40 -10.63 -6.41
C GLY A 105 3.78 -9.99 -6.57
N TYR A 106 3.88 -8.67 -6.50
CA TYR A 106 5.15 -7.95 -6.57
C TYR A 106 5.78 -7.76 -5.20
N TYR A 107 7.11 -7.83 -5.13
CA TYR A 107 7.83 -7.29 -3.98
C TYR A 107 7.55 -5.78 -3.86
N PHE A 108 7.45 -5.27 -2.64
CA PHE A 108 7.08 -3.88 -2.42
C PHE A 108 8.02 -2.87 -3.11
N ASP A 109 9.33 -3.12 -3.15
CA ASP A 109 10.25 -2.22 -3.86
C ASP A 109 9.97 -2.18 -5.37
N ARG A 110 9.63 -3.34 -5.95
CA ARG A 110 9.22 -3.41 -7.35
C ARG A 110 7.89 -2.68 -7.57
N LEU A 111 6.95 -2.83 -6.64
CA LEU A 111 5.67 -2.13 -6.69
C LEU A 111 5.87 -0.61 -6.64
N VAL A 112 6.68 -0.11 -5.70
CA VAL A 112 7.02 1.32 -5.61
C VAL A 112 7.66 1.81 -6.90
N LYS A 113 8.60 1.04 -7.48
CA LYS A 113 9.24 1.40 -8.75
C LYS A 113 8.25 1.53 -9.90
N MET A 114 7.31 0.58 -10.02
CA MET A 114 6.32 0.56 -11.10
C MET A 114 5.31 1.72 -11.01
N HIS A 115 5.03 2.19 -9.79
CA HIS A 115 4.02 3.22 -9.54
C HIS A 115 4.60 4.57 -9.08
N ALA A 116 5.90 4.77 -9.26
CA ALA A 116 6.59 5.99 -8.83
C ALA A 116 6.01 7.24 -9.51
N THR A 117 5.70 8.26 -8.70
CA THR A 117 5.26 9.58 -9.16
C THR A 117 6.03 10.68 -8.43
N PRO A 118 6.13 11.90 -8.96
CA PRO A 118 6.75 13.02 -8.24
C PRO A 118 6.15 13.24 -6.84
N LYS A 119 4.81 13.13 -6.72
CA LYS A 119 4.08 13.19 -5.44
C LYS A 119 4.53 12.12 -4.44
N SER A 120 5.00 10.97 -4.91
CA SER A 120 5.50 9.89 -4.04
C SER A 120 6.71 10.35 -3.21
N LEU A 121 7.58 11.21 -3.77
CA LEU A 121 8.72 11.77 -3.03
C LEU A 121 8.26 12.61 -1.84
N GLU A 122 7.30 13.51 -2.07
CA GLU A 122 6.74 14.37 -1.02
C GLU A 122 6.07 13.56 0.09
N LEU A 123 5.37 12.47 -0.27
CA LEU A 123 4.74 11.58 0.70
C LEU A 123 5.77 10.82 1.54
N CYS A 124 6.84 10.31 0.91
CA CYS A 124 7.93 9.64 1.65
C CYS A 124 8.65 10.61 2.60
N ASP A 125 8.80 11.88 2.21
CA ASP A 125 9.46 12.89 3.05
C ASP A 125 8.72 13.16 4.35
N LYS A 126 7.40 13.13 4.33
CA LYS A 126 6.56 13.30 5.53
C LYS A 126 6.64 12.13 6.52
N LEU A 127 7.26 11.01 6.13
CA LEU A 127 7.31 9.79 6.93
C LEU A 127 8.72 9.46 7.43
N GLN A 128 9.73 10.30 7.17
CA GLN A 128 11.12 9.99 7.54
C GLN A 128 11.38 9.97 9.05
N ASP A 129 10.59 10.73 9.82
CA ASP A 129 10.65 10.87 11.28
C ASP A 129 9.33 10.44 11.95
N PHE A 130 8.52 9.63 11.26
CA PHE A 130 7.24 9.14 11.74
C PHE A 130 7.34 8.41 13.08
N THR A 131 6.38 8.66 13.97
CA THR A 131 6.23 7.91 15.23
C THR A 131 4.76 7.65 15.53
N PHE A 132 4.41 6.40 15.85
CA PHE A 132 3.05 6.07 16.28
C PHE A 132 2.71 6.72 17.61
N THR A 133 1.53 7.34 17.67
CA THR A 133 0.96 7.82 18.93
C THR A 133 0.19 6.69 19.60
N PRO A 134 0.49 6.33 20.87
CA PRO A 134 -0.23 5.27 21.57
C PRO A 134 -1.70 5.62 21.77
N HIS A 135 -2.58 4.64 21.53
CA HIS A 135 -4.00 4.81 21.82
C HIS A 135 -4.24 4.91 23.34
N PRO A 136 -5.14 5.80 23.82
CA PRO A 136 -5.32 6.07 25.25
C PRO A 136 -5.73 4.82 26.06
N LYS A 137 -6.60 3.98 25.50
CA LYS A 137 -7.12 2.72 26.10
C LYS A 137 -6.24 1.49 25.80
N TYR A 138 -6.03 1.18 24.52
CA TYR A 138 -5.20 0.04 24.10
C TYR A 138 -3.75 0.48 23.94
N ARG A 139 -2.94 0.32 24.99
CA ARG A 139 -1.56 0.80 25.01
C ARG A 139 -0.56 -0.30 24.64
N PRO A 140 -0.10 -0.39 23.38
CA PRO A 140 1.00 -1.28 23.04
C PRO A 140 2.27 -0.88 23.82
N SER A 141 3.16 -1.86 24.03
CA SER A 141 4.43 -1.59 24.71
C SER A 141 5.25 -0.54 23.95
N ARG A 142 6.02 0.29 24.68
CA ARG A 142 6.91 1.30 24.07
C ARG A 142 7.88 0.68 23.04
N GLY A 143 8.37 -0.52 23.32
CA GLY A 143 9.26 -1.24 22.40
C GLY A 143 8.56 -1.61 21.09
N LEU A 144 7.29 -2.05 21.14
CA LEU A 144 6.52 -2.33 19.92
C LEU A 144 6.25 -1.05 19.13
N ILE A 145 5.87 0.04 19.79
CA ILE A 145 5.67 1.36 19.15
C ILE A 145 6.94 1.80 18.43
N LYS A 146 8.09 1.70 19.12
CA LYS A 146 9.41 2.04 18.57
C LYS A 146 9.73 1.17 17.35
N ALA A 147 9.64 -0.15 17.48
CA ALA A 147 9.92 -1.08 16.39
C ALA A 147 9.02 -0.84 15.16
N CYS A 148 7.70 -0.69 15.34
CA CYS A 148 6.80 -0.37 14.23
C CYS A 148 7.15 0.96 13.56
N SER A 149 7.44 1.99 14.35
CA SER A 149 7.79 3.32 13.83
C SER A 149 9.10 3.28 13.04
N GLU A 150 10.12 2.59 13.55
CA GLU A 150 11.40 2.39 12.88
C GLU A 150 11.25 1.66 11.54
N VAL A 151 10.40 0.63 11.48
CA VAL A 151 10.12 -0.06 10.22
C VAL A 151 9.41 0.87 9.22
N ILE A 152 8.42 1.66 9.65
CA ILE A 152 7.74 2.63 8.75
C ILE A 152 8.74 3.66 8.22
N CYS A 153 9.55 4.27 9.09
CA CYS A 153 10.56 5.23 8.67
C CYS A 153 11.57 4.62 7.70
N GLN A 154 12.01 3.39 7.94
CA GLN A 154 12.96 2.71 7.06
C GLN A 154 12.32 2.39 5.70
N ARG A 155 11.10 1.85 5.67
CA ARG A 155 10.38 1.58 4.41
C ARG A 155 10.11 2.87 3.63
N ALA A 156 9.81 3.99 4.30
CA ALA A 156 9.65 5.29 3.65
C ALA A 156 10.96 5.80 3.03
N LYS A 157 12.10 5.62 3.70
CA LYS A 157 13.43 5.96 3.16
C LYS A 157 13.78 5.09 1.94
N ASP A 158 13.54 3.79 2.03
CA ASP A 158 13.80 2.85 0.93
C ASP A 158 12.89 3.17 -0.26
N ALA A 159 11.60 3.41 -0.03
CA ALA A 159 10.66 3.83 -1.06
C ALA A 159 11.09 5.15 -1.70
N LYS A 160 11.51 6.16 -0.93
CA LYS A 160 12.02 7.43 -1.46
C LYS A 160 13.18 7.21 -2.43
N ARG A 161 14.15 6.37 -2.04
CA ARG A 161 15.31 6.02 -2.89
C ARG A 161 14.85 5.38 -4.20
N VAL A 162 13.96 4.38 -4.12
CA VAL A 162 13.42 3.68 -5.30
C VAL A 162 12.65 4.64 -6.22
N VAL A 163 11.82 5.52 -5.66
CA VAL A 163 11.08 6.54 -6.42
C VAL A 163 12.05 7.49 -7.13
N TYR A 164 13.07 7.98 -6.42
CA TYR A 164 14.09 8.86 -7.02
C TYR A 164 14.79 8.18 -8.20
N GLU A 165 15.28 6.96 -8.01
CA GLU A 165 15.91 6.16 -9.07
C GLU A 165 14.97 5.92 -10.25
N ALA A 166 13.69 5.61 -10.00
CA ALA A 166 12.71 5.40 -11.04
C ALA A 166 12.50 6.67 -11.88
N LEU A 167 12.28 7.82 -11.23
CA LEU A 167 12.03 9.08 -11.92
C LEU A 167 13.27 9.62 -12.66
N SER A 168 14.47 9.40 -12.13
CA SER A 168 15.72 9.82 -12.79
C SER A 168 16.04 9.01 -14.05
N ASN A 169 15.60 7.76 -14.14
CA ASN A 169 15.83 6.91 -15.33
C ASN A 169 14.81 7.15 -16.46
N HIS A 170 13.79 7.98 -16.21
CA HIS A 170 12.75 8.35 -17.18
C HIS A 170 12.87 9.79 -17.69
N ASN A 171 13.89 10.54 -17.24
CA ASN A 171 14.29 11.85 -17.74
C ASN A 171 15.53 11.73 -18.62
#